data_AF-A0A3B7MWC9-F1
#
_entry.id   AF-A0A3B7MWC9-F1
#
_cell.length_a   1.000
_cell.length_b   1.000
_cell.length_c   1.000
_cell.angle_alpha   90.00
_cell.angle_beta   90.00
_cell.angle_gamma   90.00
#
_symmetry.space_group_name_H-M   'P 1'
#
loop_
_entity.id
_entity.type
_entity.pdbx_description
1 polymer ?
#
loop_
_entity_poly.entity_id
_entity_poly.type
_entity_poly.pdbx_seq_one_letter_code
_entity_poly.pdbx_strand_id
1 'polypeptide(L)'
;MSRQLSYALIINLLGFAAVANGPYSLVFDMDVPDAIPLATPGPKGINSLCLDEWSRHKELIINKRDSLYDAIADKEKLSRNKEKAQHEINSLKARLSNLDKVIGLVNTLEKSDVEYILKPSIKAEGSTAYDTRRRCIVLTVGSTANFIHEITHGGQYEAGEIIFDSQLDKSYLQDLYDEVEAYKAQFAYDPSSVSSLKSSFVARSLADITPRWVEDLQSAEGEKTYRDHSKIRVNIYSGKAVLLMAYPQLASQFSGWADSWTMKEAPNVVYKRQPMVVQ
;
A
#
# COMPACT_ATOMS: atom_id res chain seq x y z
N MET A 1 13.32 16.04 -4.57
CA MET A 1 13.38 14.58 -4.68
C MET A 1 12.02 14.08 -4.20
N SER A 2 10.92 14.55 -4.78
CA SER A 2 10.42 14.35 -6.15
C SER A 2 10.21 12.87 -6.43
N ARG A 3 8.93 12.46 -6.43
CA ARG A 3 8.40 11.18 -6.95
C ARG A 3 8.66 10.99 -8.46
N GLN A 4 9.66 11.68 -9.02
CA GLN A 4 10.04 11.68 -10.42
C GLN A 4 10.96 10.52 -10.83
N LEU A 5 11.24 9.55 -9.96
CA LEU A 5 12.19 8.47 -10.25
C LEU A 5 11.69 7.08 -9.88
N SER A 6 10.38 6.82 -9.95
CA SER A 6 9.85 5.45 -9.85
C SER A 6 10.26 4.55 -11.02
N TYR A 7 10.80 5.13 -12.11
CA TYR A 7 11.20 4.35 -13.29
C TYR A 7 12.64 4.65 -13.72
N ALA A 8 13.58 4.29 -12.84
CA ALA A 8 14.89 3.83 -13.30
C ALA A 8 14.88 2.29 -13.22
N LEU A 9 14.24 1.73 -14.24
CA LEU A 9 14.61 0.50 -14.94
C LEU A 9 14.58 -0.86 -14.21
N ILE A 10 13.70 -1.72 -14.75
CA ILE A 10 13.83 -3.19 -14.85
C ILE A 10 15.18 -3.63 -15.47
N ILE A 11 16.00 -2.69 -16.00
CA ILE A 11 17.43 -2.51 -15.63
C ILE A 11 18.12 -3.69 -14.92
N ASN A 12 18.05 -3.60 -13.59
CA ASN A 12 18.84 -4.40 -12.65
C ASN A 12 18.20 -5.74 -12.29
N LEU A 13 16.96 -6.01 -12.73
CA LEU A 13 16.40 -7.34 -12.57
C LEU A 13 17.24 -8.32 -13.43
N LEU A 14 17.62 -7.95 -14.65
CA LEU A 14 18.23 -8.87 -15.64
C LEU A 14 19.74 -9.16 -15.48
N GLY A 15 20.33 -8.95 -14.30
CA GLY A 15 21.73 -9.27 -14.02
C GLY A 15 21.99 -10.78 -13.88
N PHE A 16 22.43 -11.42 -14.97
CA PHE A 16 23.10 -12.73 -15.06
C PHE A 16 22.43 -13.91 -14.32
N ALA A 17 21.72 -14.74 -15.09
CA ALA A 17 21.48 -16.14 -14.73
C ALA A 17 22.83 -16.88 -14.66
N ALA A 18 23.26 -17.25 -13.45
CA ALA A 18 24.32 -18.23 -13.23
C ALA A 18 23.89 -19.22 -12.16
N VAL A 19 24.12 -20.50 -12.50
CA VAL A 19 23.68 -21.74 -11.88
C VAL A 19 24.46 -22.02 -10.59
N ALA A 20 23.81 -22.49 -9.51
CA ALA A 20 24.42 -23.44 -8.55
C ALA A 20 23.41 -24.07 -7.57
N ASN A 21 23.56 -25.38 -7.40
CA ASN A 21 22.82 -26.32 -6.57
C ASN A 21 23.19 -26.27 -5.07
N GLY A 22 22.33 -26.84 -4.21
CA GLY A 22 22.78 -27.60 -3.03
C GLY A 22 22.18 -27.21 -1.67
N PRO A 23 21.62 -28.17 -0.88
CA PRO A 23 20.84 -27.90 0.33
C PRO A 23 21.67 -28.02 1.61
N TYR A 24 21.35 -27.25 2.66
CA TYR A 24 21.68 -27.63 4.03
C TYR A 24 20.60 -27.16 5.02
N SER A 25 19.94 -28.16 5.60
CA SER A 25 19.12 -28.09 6.81
C SER A 25 20.05 -28.09 8.02
N LEU A 26 19.80 -27.24 9.02
CA LEU A 26 20.28 -27.49 10.39
C LEU A 26 19.20 -27.07 11.39
N VAL A 27 18.71 -28.08 12.10
CA VAL A 27 17.87 -28.01 13.29
C VAL A 27 18.80 -27.75 14.48
N PHE A 28 18.44 -26.80 15.34
CA PHE A 28 19.00 -26.72 16.69
C PHE A 28 17.84 -26.64 17.68
N ASP A 29 17.63 -27.74 18.38
CA ASP A 29 16.85 -27.87 19.59
C ASP A 29 17.76 -27.45 20.76
N MET A 30 17.34 -26.50 21.58
CA MET A 30 17.96 -26.23 22.88
C MET A 30 16.86 -25.86 23.88
N ASP A 31 16.68 -26.77 24.85
CA ASP A 31 15.87 -26.58 26.05
C ASP A 31 16.31 -25.33 26.83
N VAL A 32 15.34 -24.48 27.18
CA VAL A 32 15.52 -23.34 28.10
C VAL A 32 14.55 -23.51 29.27
N PRO A 33 15.00 -23.47 30.53
CA PRO A 33 14.14 -23.63 31.70
C PRO A 33 13.39 -22.34 32.09
N ASP A 34 12.12 -22.53 32.43
CA ASP A 34 11.15 -21.75 33.24
C ASP A 34 11.09 -20.21 33.15
N ALA A 35 10.15 -19.79 32.29
CA ALA A 35 9.04 -18.86 32.52
C ALA A 35 9.27 -17.57 33.35
N ILE A 36 9.69 -16.51 32.67
CA ILE A 36 9.25 -15.14 32.97
C ILE A 36 7.84 -14.97 32.39
N PRO A 37 6.86 -14.35 33.08
CA PRO A 37 5.53 -14.12 32.52
C PRO A 37 5.67 -13.37 31.20
N LEU A 38 5.33 -14.05 30.10
CA LEU A 38 5.42 -13.50 28.75
C LEU A 38 4.49 -12.30 28.71
N ALA A 39 5.05 -11.09 28.66
CA ALA A 39 4.31 -9.93 28.17
C ALA A 39 3.65 -10.38 26.85
N THR A 40 2.35 -10.14 26.70
CA THR A 40 1.63 -10.44 25.46
C THR A 40 2.51 -9.97 24.30
N PRO A 41 2.99 -10.85 23.41
CA PRO A 41 3.87 -10.43 22.34
C PRO A 41 3.18 -9.30 21.58
N GLY A 42 3.87 -8.18 21.40
CA GLY A 42 3.39 -7.09 20.55
C GLY A 42 3.06 -7.60 19.15
N PRO A 43 2.39 -6.79 18.31
CA PRO A 43 2.06 -7.21 16.95
C PRO A 43 3.33 -7.64 16.20
N LYS A 44 3.36 -8.91 15.78
CA LYS A 44 4.53 -9.57 15.18
C LYS A 44 5.08 -8.81 13.97
N GLY A 45 4.20 -8.29 13.13
CA GLY A 45 4.58 -7.62 11.89
C GLY A 45 5.05 -6.18 12.08
N ILE A 46 4.94 -5.59 13.28
CA ILE A 46 5.32 -4.19 13.49
C ILE A 46 6.60 -4.13 14.32
N ASN A 47 7.59 -3.41 13.81
CA ASN A 47 8.84 -3.21 14.52
C ASN A 47 8.60 -2.45 15.83
N SER A 48 9.18 -2.95 16.93
CA SER A 48 8.99 -2.40 18.27
C SER A 48 9.41 -0.94 18.41
N LEU A 49 10.33 -0.44 17.58
CA LEU A 49 10.78 0.96 17.60
C LEU A 49 9.69 1.95 17.17
N CYS A 50 8.66 1.50 16.47
CA CYS A 50 7.57 2.36 15.98
C CYS A 50 6.19 1.96 16.50
N LEU A 51 6.12 1.05 17.48
CA LEU A 51 4.87 0.48 17.98
C LEU A 51 3.93 1.53 18.57
N ASP A 52 4.47 2.50 19.32
CA ASP A 52 3.68 3.58 19.92
C ASP A 52 3.06 4.49 18.85
N GLU A 53 3.84 4.85 17.82
CA GLU A 53 3.36 5.68 16.72
C GLU A 53 2.32 4.94 15.87
N TRP A 54 2.56 3.66 15.59
CA TRP A 54 1.60 2.78 14.92
C TRP A 54 0.28 2.69 15.69
N SER A 55 0.36 2.42 17.00
CA SER A 55 -0.81 2.30 17.88
C SER A 55 -1.61 3.60 17.94
N ARG A 56 -0.92 4.75 18.00
CA ARG A 56 -1.55 6.07 17.96
C ARG A 56 -2.31 6.29 16.65
N HIS A 57 -1.74 5.94 15.49
CA HIS A 57 -2.45 6.07 14.23
C HIS A 57 -3.66 5.14 14.14
N LYS A 58 -3.52 3.88 14.59
CA LYS A 58 -4.63 2.92 14.67
C LYS A 58 -5.77 3.45 15.52
N GLU A 59 -5.48 3.98 16.70
CA GLU A 59 -6.49 4.56 17.60
C GLU A 59 -7.20 5.74 16.94
N LEU A 60 -6.47 6.63 16.28
CA LEU A 60 -7.07 7.77 15.55
C LEU A 60 -8.00 7.32 14.40
N ILE A 61 -7.68 6.22 13.72
CA ILE A 61 -8.54 5.63 12.68
C ILE A 61 -9.83 5.07 13.29
N ILE A 62 -9.70 4.32 14.39
CA ILE A 62 -10.82 3.76 15.15
C ILE A 62 -11.76 4.87 15.64
N ASN A 63 -11.21 5.89 16.29
CA ASN A 63 -11.97 7.04 16.77
C ASN A 63 -12.68 7.77 15.62
N LYS A 64 -12.03 7.88 14.46
CA LYS A 64 -12.65 8.46 13.27
C LYS A 64 -13.82 7.61 12.77
N ARG A 65 -13.65 6.29 12.66
CA ARG A 65 -14.73 5.37 12.28
C ARG A 65 -15.93 5.52 13.22
N ASP A 66 -15.70 5.50 14.53
CA ASP A 66 -16.76 5.59 15.53
C ASP A 66 -17.49 6.95 15.45
N SER A 67 -16.74 8.04 15.26
CA SER A 67 -17.36 9.36 15.04
C SER A 67 -18.24 9.43 13.78
N LEU A 68 -17.92 8.66 12.73
CA LEU A 68 -18.76 8.60 11.53
C LEU A 68 -20.03 7.78 11.80
N TYR A 69 -19.93 6.70 12.57
CA TYR A 69 -21.07 5.89 12.98
C TYR A 69 -22.08 6.72 13.77
N ASP A 70 -21.60 7.47 14.77
CA ASP A 70 -22.44 8.37 15.57
C ASP A 70 -23.09 9.46 14.71
N ALA A 71 -22.32 10.07 13.80
CA ALA A 71 -22.83 11.08 12.89
C ALA A 71 -23.93 10.56 11.94
N ILE A 72 -23.85 9.28 11.54
CA ILE A 72 -24.91 8.63 10.76
C ILE A 72 -26.18 8.49 11.60
N ALA A 73 -26.06 7.94 12.81
CA ALA A 73 -27.19 7.73 13.72
C ALA A 73 -27.90 9.04 14.06
N ASP A 74 -27.14 10.09 14.36
CA ASP A 74 -27.68 11.42 14.64
C ASP A 74 -28.43 12.00 13.44
N LYS A 75 -27.89 11.87 12.23
CA LYS A 75 -28.54 12.36 11.00
C LYS A 75 -29.82 11.60 10.68
N GLU A 76 -29.83 10.29 10.87
CA GLU A 76 -31.02 9.44 10.69
C GLU A 76 -32.14 9.84 11.65
N LYS A 77 -31.80 10.24 12.89
CA LYS A 77 -32.77 10.66 13.91
C LYS A 77 -33.27 12.10 13.75
N LEU A 78 -32.39 13.04 13.41
CA LEU A 78 -32.64 14.48 13.57
C LEU A 78 -33.03 15.20 12.27
N SER A 79 -32.90 14.56 11.10
CA SER A 79 -33.10 15.27 9.84
C SER A 79 -34.56 15.64 9.55
N ARG A 80 -34.80 16.93 9.35
CA ARG A 80 -36.07 17.49 8.86
C ARG A 80 -36.22 17.42 7.33
N ASN A 81 -35.10 17.30 6.60
CA ASN A 81 -35.07 17.14 5.14
C ASN A 81 -34.50 15.76 4.80
N LYS A 82 -35.39 14.82 4.48
CA LYS A 82 -35.03 13.41 4.28
C LYS A 82 -34.12 13.19 3.08
N GLU A 83 -34.34 13.88 1.96
CA GLU A 83 -33.55 13.69 0.74
C GLU A 83 -32.11 14.18 0.89
N LYS A 84 -31.92 15.41 1.38
CA LYS A 84 -30.57 15.96 1.61
C LYS A 84 -29.80 15.13 2.63
N ALA A 85 -30.47 14.71 3.71
CA ALA A 85 -29.82 13.85 4.70
C ALA A 85 -29.46 12.49 4.13
N GLN A 86 -30.27 11.91 3.23
CA GLN A 86 -29.95 10.62 2.63
C GLN A 86 -28.64 10.67 1.84
N HIS A 87 -28.41 11.74 1.07
CA HIS A 87 -27.15 11.91 0.35
C HIS A 87 -25.95 12.00 1.30
N GLU A 88 -26.05 12.80 2.36
CA GLU A 88 -24.98 12.92 3.38
C GLU A 88 -24.75 11.61 4.13
N ILE A 89 -25.81 10.91 4.53
CA ILE A 89 -25.76 9.59 5.19
C ILE A 89 -25.06 8.58 4.28
N ASN A 90 -25.39 8.52 3.00
CA ASN A 90 -24.75 7.60 2.05
C ASN A 90 -23.25 7.90 1.91
N SER A 91 -22.87 9.18 1.86
CA SER A 91 -21.47 9.59 1.85
C SER A 91 -20.73 9.15 3.13
N LEU A 92 -21.33 9.35 4.30
CA LEU A 92 -20.76 8.91 5.58
C LEU A 92 -20.64 7.37 5.65
N LYS A 93 -21.66 6.63 5.20
CA LYS A 93 -21.64 5.15 5.15
C LYS A 93 -20.54 4.63 4.24
N ALA A 94 -20.33 5.25 3.09
CA ALA A 94 -19.26 4.88 2.17
C ALA A 94 -17.87 5.12 2.80
N ARG A 95 -17.70 6.21 3.55
CA ARG A 95 -16.47 6.49 4.30
C ARG A 95 -16.25 5.50 5.45
N LEU A 96 -17.29 5.22 6.23
CA LEU A 96 -17.27 4.23 7.32
C LEU A 96 -16.80 2.87 6.80
N SER A 97 -17.40 2.37 5.71
CA SER A 97 -17.02 1.10 5.10
C SER A 97 -15.56 1.06 4.63
N ASN A 98 -15.00 2.18 4.14
CA ASN A 98 -13.59 2.24 3.78
C ASN A 98 -12.68 2.22 5.03
N LEU A 99 -13.07 2.89 6.12
CA LEU A 99 -12.31 2.84 7.37
C LEU A 99 -12.32 1.44 8.00
N ASP A 100 -13.42 0.70 7.89
CA ASP A 100 -13.46 -0.71 8.34
C ASP A 100 -12.46 -1.58 7.57
N LYS A 101 -12.34 -1.37 6.24
CA LYS A 101 -11.32 -2.05 5.43
C LYS A 101 -9.91 -1.69 5.89
N VAL A 102 -9.66 -0.40 6.13
CA VAL A 102 -8.35 0.09 6.62
C VAL A 102 -8.00 -0.54 7.97
N ILE A 103 -8.95 -0.66 8.90
CA ILE A 103 -8.72 -1.34 10.18
C ILE A 103 -8.40 -2.83 9.96
N GLY A 104 -9.08 -3.48 9.01
CA GLY A 104 -8.75 -4.83 8.56
C GLY A 104 -7.31 -4.96 8.03
N LEU A 105 -6.85 -3.97 7.25
CA LEU A 105 -5.47 -3.90 6.76
C LEU A 105 -4.48 -3.73 7.92
N VAL A 106 -4.73 -2.81 8.85
CA VAL A 106 -3.89 -2.65 10.06
C VAL A 106 -3.71 -3.99 10.79
N ASN A 107 -4.81 -4.71 11.01
CA ASN A 107 -4.77 -6.02 11.67
C ASN A 107 -4.03 -7.09 10.84
N THR A 108 -4.06 -6.98 9.50
CA THR A 108 -3.32 -7.87 8.59
C THR A 108 -1.83 -7.61 8.72
N LEU A 109 -1.40 -6.35 8.67
CA LEU A 109 0.01 -5.96 8.78
C LEU A 109 0.57 -6.30 10.17
N GLU A 110 -0.20 -6.10 11.25
CA GLU A 110 0.18 -6.48 12.61
C GLU A 110 0.45 -7.98 12.80
N LYS A 111 -0.22 -8.83 12.00
CA LYS A 111 -0.08 -10.29 12.04
C LYS A 111 0.90 -10.82 10.99
N SER A 112 1.46 -9.94 10.16
CA SER A 112 2.34 -10.35 9.08
C SER A 112 3.62 -11.02 9.62
N ASP A 113 4.18 -11.91 8.81
CA ASP A 113 5.54 -12.41 8.97
C ASP A 113 6.60 -11.49 8.34
N VAL A 114 6.15 -10.43 7.64
CA VAL A 114 6.98 -9.33 7.16
C VAL A 114 6.97 -8.22 8.20
N GLU A 115 8.14 -7.64 8.45
CA GLU A 115 8.29 -6.53 9.38
C GLU A 115 8.01 -5.19 8.68
N TYR A 116 7.22 -4.34 9.33
CA TYR A 116 6.89 -2.97 8.93
C TYR A 116 7.49 -1.97 9.92
N ILE A 117 8.10 -0.91 9.39
CA ILE A 117 8.69 0.19 10.15
C ILE A 117 8.07 1.51 9.70
N LEU A 118 7.61 2.33 10.65
CA LEU A 118 7.24 3.72 10.38
C LEU A 118 8.47 4.63 10.45
N LYS A 119 8.57 5.54 9.49
CA LYS A 119 9.50 6.66 9.53
C LYS A 119 8.72 7.97 9.40
N PRO A 120 9.05 9.01 10.18
CA PRO A 120 8.40 10.30 10.02
C PRO A 120 8.81 10.94 8.68
N SER A 121 7.84 11.50 7.96
CA SER A 121 8.12 12.35 6.81
C SER A 121 8.28 13.80 7.25
N ILE A 122 9.36 14.46 6.82
CA ILE A 122 9.55 15.91 6.99
C ILE A 122 8.80 16.68 5.87
N LYS A 123 8.30 15.97 4.85
CA LYS A 123 7.53 16.53 3.73
C LYS A 123 6.09 16.02 3.78
N ALA A 124 5.18 16.71 3.10
CA ALA A 124 3.79 16.28 2.98
C ALA A 124 3.60 14.99 2.14
N GLU A 125 4.69 14.45 1.58
CA GLU A 125 4.68 13.25 0.75
C GLU A 125 5.06 12.02 1.59
N GLY A 126 4.23 10.99 1.52
CA GLY A 126 4.54 9.67 2.08
C GLY A 126 5.29 8.79 1.08
N SER A 127 5.80 7.65 1.54
CA SER A 127 6.36 6.64 0.64
C SER A 127 6.38 5.26 1.27
N THR A 128 6.18 4.23 0.44
CA THR A 128 6.29 2.82 0.81
C THR A 128 7.46 2.20 0.06
N ALA A 129 8.46 1.68 0.78
CA ALA A 129 9.68 1.13 0.20
C ALA A 129 10.19 -0.09 0.97
N TYR A 130 11.13 -0.82 0.39
CA TYR A 130 11.80 -1.93 1.06
C TYR A 130 13.20 -1.51 1.52
N ASP A 131 13.51 -1.67 2.81
CA ASP A 131 14.87 -1.47 3.33
C ASP A 131 15.65 -2.76 3.09
N THR A 132 16.47 -2.76 2.04
CA THR A 132 17.26 -3.93 1.62
C THR A 132 18.22 -4.45 2.70
N ARG A 133 18.67 -3.58 3.62
CA ARG A 133 19.60 -3.95 4.70
C ARG A 133 18.88 -4.63 5.85
N ARG A 134 17.74 -4.08 6.26
CA ARG A 134 16.93 -4.64 7.36
C ARG A 134 15.96 -5.73 6.91
N ARG A 135 15.72 -5.85 5.61
CA ARG A 135 14.76 -6.76 4.98
C ARG A 135 13.33 -6.54 5.50
N CYS A 136 12.93 -5.28 5.62
CA CYS A 136 11.63 -4.86 6.13
C CYS A 136 10.98 -3.84 5.18
N ILE A 137 9.67 -3.66 5.30
CA ILE A 137 8.93 -2.62 4.60
C ILE A 137 8.95 -1.35 5.45
N VAL A 138 9.30 -0.23 4.82
CA VAL A 138 9.36 1.08 5.45
C VAL A 138 8.24 1.94 4.90
N LEU A 139 7.36 2.41 5.80
CA LEU A 139 6.30 3.36 5.51
C LEU A 139 6.71 4.72 6.06
N THR A 140 6.94 5.68 5.17
CA THR A 140 7.30 7.05 5.54
C THR A 140 6.02 7.87 5.57
N VAL A 141 5.66 8.41 6.73
CA VAL A 141 4.33 8.98 6.99
C VAL A 141 4.44 10.34 7.69
N GLY A 142 3.69 11.34 7.23
CA GLY A 142 3.66 12.67 7.84
C GLY A 142 2.39 12.97 8.67
N SER A 143 1.33 12.18 8.50
CA SER A 143 0.04 12.38 9.15
C SER A 143 -0.75 11.06 9.19
N THR A 144 -1.85 10.99 9.94
CA THR A 144 -2.71 9.79 9.95
C THR A 144 -3.35 9.53 8.59
N ALA A 145 -3.74 10.58 7.86
CA ALA A 145 -4.27 10.43 6.51
C ALA A 145 -3.22 9.80 5.57
N ASN A 146 -1.97 10.24 5.71
CA ASN A 146 -0.86 9.73 4.91
C ASN A 146 -0.44 8.32 5.36
N PHE A 147 -0.48 8.03 6.66
CA PHE A 147 -0.34 6.66 7.19
C PHE A 147 -1.35 5.69 6.57
N ILE A 148 -2.63 6.07 6.48
CA ILE A 148 -3.68 5.26 5.84
C ILE A 148 -3.38 4.98 4.37
N HIS A 149 -2.86 5.97 3.65
CA HIS A 149 -2.42 5.81 2.27
C HIS A 149 -1.28 4.77 2.18
N GLU A 150 -0.22 4.92 2.96
CA GLU A 150 0.94 4.02 2.91
C GLU A 150 0.63 2.58 3.38
N ILE A 151 -0.20 2.39 4.43
CA ILE A 151 -0.62 1.03 4.82
C ILE A 151 -1.52 0.36 3.78
N THR A 152 -2.16 1.14 2.89
CA THR A 152 -2.89 0.56 1.75
C THR A 152 -1.91 -0.09 0.79
N HIS A 153 -0.78 0.54 0.50
CA HIS A 153 0.32 -0.09 -0.26
C HIS A 153 0.93 -1.29 0.48
N GLY A 154 1.06 -1.22 1.81
CA GLY A 154 1.44 -2.38 2.62
C GLY A 154 0.47 -3.56 2.42
N GLY A 155 -0.84 -3.29 2.42
CA GLY A 155 -1.88 -4.27 2.12
C GLY A 155 -1.80 -4.85 0.71
N GLN A 156 -1.55 -4.00 -0.29
CA GLN A 156 -1.33 -4.41 -1.68
C GLN A 156 -0.12 -5.32 -1.82
N TYR A 157 0.95 -5.07 -1.05
CA TYR A 157 2.10 -5.98 -1.01
C TYR A 157 1.71 -7.34 -0.40
N GLU A 158 0.97 -7.36 0.72
CA GLU A 158 0.46 -8.60 1.33
C GLU A 158 -0.46 -9.38 0.38
N ALA A 159 -1.16 -8.70 -0.51
CA ALA A 159 -2.02 -9.31 -1.53
C ALA A 159 -1.27 -9.77 -2.79
N GLY A 160 0.01 -9.38 -2.96
CA GLY A 160 0.77 -9.64 -4.18
C GLY A 160 0.38 -8.74 -5.36
N GLU A 161 -0.18 -7.58 -5.09
CA GLU A 161 -0.53 -6.56 -6.09
C GLU A 161 0.71 -5.74 -6.45
N ILE A 162 1.53 -5.40 -5.46
CA ILE A 162 2.80 -4.70 -5.65
C ILE A 162 4.00 -5.56 -5.25
N ILE A 163 5.17 -5.18 -5.75
CA ILE A 163 6.46 -5.80 -5.40
C ILE A 163 7.46 -4.73 -5.01
N PHE A 164 8.53 -5.15 -4.36
CA PHE A 164 9.71 -4.33 -4.15
C PHE A 164 10.92 -4.88 -4.89
N ASP A 165 11.84 -3.99 -5.22
CA ASP A 165 13.17 -4.35 -5.67
C ASP A 165 14.01 -4.80 -4.46
N SER A 166 14.74 -5.91 -4.58
CA SER A 166 15.57 -6.43 -3.50
C SER A 166 16.93 -5.73 -3.39
N GLN A 167 17.25 -4.85 -4.34
CA GLN A 167 18.53 -4.12 -4.44
C GLN A 167 18.34 -2.61 -4.42
N LEU A 168 17.21 -2.14 -4.93
CA LEU A 168 16.81 -0.73 -4.92
C LEU A 168 15.73 -0.52 -3.88
N ASP A 169 15.75 0.60 -3.15
CA ASP A 169 14.67 0.95 -2.21
C ASP A 169 13.43 1.45 -2.98
N LYS A 170 12.90 0.64 -3.91
CA LYS A 170 11.83 0.95 -4.86
C LYS A 170 10.73 -0.10 -4.87
N SER A 171 9.52 0.32 -5.17
CA SER A 171 8.36 -0.52 -5.48
C SER A 171 8.07 -0.55 -6.99
N TYR A 172 7.48 -1.65 -7.46
CA TYR A 172 6.95 -1.77 -8.82
C TYR A 172 5.54 -2.35 -8.79
N LEU A 173 4.92 -2.35 -9.97
CA LEU A 173 3.53 -2.75 -10.23
C LEU A 173 2.47 -1.85 -9.58
N GLN A 174 2.86 -0.78 -8.89
CA GLN A 174 1.95 0.29 -8.51
C GLN A 174 1.35 0.93 -9.76
N ASP A 175 0.11 0.60 -10.06
CA ASP A 175 -0.66 1.17 -11.16
C ASP A 175 -1.62 2.26 -10.65
N LEU A 176 -2.29 2.96 -11.58
CA LEU A 176 -3.19 4.05 -11.19
C LEU A 176 -4.35 3.59 -10.29
N TYR A 177 -4.73 2.32 -10.34
CA TYR A 177 -5.82 1.81 -9.51
C TYR A 177 -5.36 1.55 -8.08
N ASP A 178 -4.11 1.14 -7.88
CA ASP A 178 -3.52 1.00 -6.55
C ASP A 178 -3.54 2.34 -5.80
N GLU A 179 -3.18 3.41 -6.50
CA GLU A 179 -3.22 4.78 -6.00
C GLU A 179 -4.67 5.26 -5.76
N VAL A 180 -5.62 4.89 -6.63
CA VAL A 180 -7.05 5.19 -6.40
C VAL A 180 -7.52 4.57 -5.10
N GLU A 181 -7.12 3.34 -4.80
CA GLU A 181 -7.50 2.63 -3.58
C GLU A 181 -6.89 3.31 -2.35
N ALA A 182 -5.59 3.67 -2.39
CA ALA A 182 -4.90 4.40 -1.34
C ALA A 182 -5.52 5.79 -1.09
N TYR A 183 -5.82 6.56 -2.14
CA TYR A 183 -6.48 7.86 -2.00
C TYR A 183 -7.93 7.78 -1.54
N LYS A 184 -8.67 6.72 -1.89
CA LYS A 184 -10.02 6.49 -1.33
C LYS A 184 -9.97 6.19 0.15
N ALA A 185 -9.00 5.38 0.59
CA ALA A 185 -8.76 5.13 2.01
C ALA A 185 -8.41 6.43 2.75
N GLN A 186 -7.51 7.23 2.19
CA GLN A 186 -7.13 8.54 2.73
C GLN A 186 -8.34 9.50 2.81
N PHE A 187 -9.15 9.61 1.75
CA PHE A 187 -10.33 10.46 1.71
C PHE A 187 -11.39 10.03 2.73
N ALA A 188 -11.55 8.72 2.95
CA ALA A 188 -12.50 8.20 3.92
C ALA A 188 -12.22 8.75 5.33
N TYR A 189 -10.95 8.82 5.70
CA TYR A 189 -10.49 9.40 6.95
C TYR A 189 -10.59 10.92 6.95
N ASP A 190 -9.88 11.58 6.04
CA ASP A 190 -9.79 13.03 5.95
C ASP A 190 -9.98 13.50 4.49
N PRO A 191 -11.22 13.84 4.10
CA PRO A 191 -11.51 14.37 2.78
C PRO A 191 -10.65 15.58 2.42
N SER A 192 -10.34 16.46 3.38
CA SER A 192 -9.61 17.70 3.12
C SER A 192 -8.16 17.44 2.71
N SER A 193 -7.54 16.38 3.23
CA SER A 193 -6.19 15.94 2.84
C SER A 193 -6.08 15.50 1.38
N VAL A 194 -7.21 15.16 0.74
CA VAL A 194 -7.28 14.73 -0.66
C VAL A 194 -7.84 15.85 -1.54
N SER A 195 -8.90 16.53 -1.11
CA SER A 195 -9.50 17.65 -1.85
C SER A 195 -8.59 18.87 -1.98
N SER A 196 -7.57 19.00 -1.12
CA SER A 196 -6.56 20.07 -1.18
C SER A 196 -5.38 19.75 -2.11
N LEU A 197 -5.29 18.52 -2.62
CA LEU A 197 -4.21 18.14 -3.54
C LEU A 197 -4.33 18.89 -4.86
N LYS A 198 -3.19 19.29 -5.41
CA LYS A 198 -3.11 20.01 -6.67
C LYS A 198 -3.51 19.08 -7.83
N SER A 199 -4.68 19.31 -8.40
CA SER A 199 -5.21 18.60 -9.57
C SER A 199 -6.08 19.54 -10.39
N SER A 200 -6.30 19.19 -11.66
CA SER A 200 -7.25 19.90 -12.53
C SER A 200 -8.70 19.76 -12.07
N PHE A 201 -9.00 18.74 -11.26
CA PHE A 201 -10.33 18.49 -10.69
C PHE A 201 -10.23 18.24 -9.18
N VAL A 202 -11.14 18.85 -8.41
CA VAL A 202 -11.22 18.63 -6.96
C VAL A 202 -12.06 17.39 -6.68
N ALA A 203 -11.49 16.38 -6.02
CA ALA A 203 -12.25 15.23 -5.54
C ALA A 203 -13.14 15.68 -4.36
N ARG A 204 -14.46 15.54 -4.51
CA ARG A 204 -15.47 15.92 -3.49
C ARG A 204 -16.16 14.71 -2.86
N SER A 205 -15.95 13.54 -3.44
CA SER A 205 -16.50 12.26 -3.03
C SER A 205 -15.54 11.13 -3.37
N LEU A 206 -15.76 9.96 -2.77
CA LEU A 206 -15.02 8.74 -3.12
C LEU A 206 -15.17 8.36 -4.62
N ALA A 207 -16.29 8.73 -5.25
CA ALA A 207 -16.53 8.45 -6.67
C ALA A 207 -15.68 9.33 -7.61
N ASP A 208 -15.27 10.51 -7.15
CA ASP A 208 -14.43 11.42 -7.94
C ASP A 208 -12.96 10.95 -8.00
N ILE A 209 -12.56 10.10 -7.04
CA ILE A 209 -11.23 9.50 -6.98
C ILE A 209 -11.17 8.35 -7.99
N THR A 210 -10.74 8.69 -9.20
CA THR A 210 -10.66 7.82 -10.37
C THR A 210 -9.23 7.75 -10.90
N PRO A 211 -8.87 6.79 -11.77
CA PRO A 211 -7.55 6.75 -12.39
C PRO A 211 -7.20 8.06 -13.11
N ARG A 212 -8.18 8.69 -13.76
CA ARG A 212 -8.02 10.00 -14.39
C ARG A 212 -7.70 11.10 -13.38
N TRP A 213 -8.37 11.12 -12.24
CA TRP A 213 -8.09 12.08 -11.18
C TRP A 213 -6.68 11.89 -10.59
N VAL A 214 -6.26 10.64 -10.37
CA VAL A 214 -4.91 10.30 -9.91
C VAL A 214 -3.86 10.73 -10.93
N GLU A 215 -4.03 10.36 -12.20
CA GLU A 215 -3.15 10.77 -13.29
C GLU A 215 -3.00 12.30 -13.34
N ASP A 216 -4.06 13.04 -12.99
CA ASP A 216 -4.08 14.49 -13.02
C ASP A 216 -3.39 15.19 -11.84
N LEU A 217 -3.03 14.46 -10.78
CA LEU A 217 -2.34 14.99 -9.60
C LEU A 217 -0.97 15.57 -9.94
N GLN A 218 -0.63 16.67 -9.28
CA GLN A 218 0.58 17.43 -9.52
C GLN A 218 1.41 17.60 -8.25
N SER A 219 2.73 17.63 -8.41
CA SER A 219 3.66 18.09 -7.38
C SER A 219 3.48 19.59 -7.09
N ALA A 220 4.15 20.09 -6.05
CA ALA A 220 4.19 21.52 -5.75
C ALA A 220 4.65 22.34 -6.98
N GLU A 221 5.63 21.82 -7.72
CA GLU A 221 6.21 22.39 -8.94
C GLU A 221 5.29 22.29 -10.17
N GLY A 222 4.15 21.58 -10.07
CA GLY A 222 3.17 21.44 -11.16
C GLY A 222 3.42 20.26 -12.09
N GLU A 223 4.36 19.37 -11.75
CA GLU A 223 4.66 18.20 -12.54
C GLU A 223 3.67 17.08 -12.22
N LYS A 224 3.17 16.38 -13.25
CA LYS A 224 2.25 15.24 -13.07
C LYS A 224 2.93 14.10 -12.31
N THR A 225 2.45 13.80 -11.10
CA THR A 225 3.05 12.84 -10.16
C THR A 225 3.00 11.41 -10.66
N TYR A 226 1.89 11.02 -11.30
CA TYR A 226 1.62 9.62 -11.69
C TYR A 226 1.66 9.39 -13.20
N ARG A 227 2.32 10.28 -13.95
CA ARG A 227 2.39 10.25 -15.42
C ARG A 227 2.83 8.90 -15.99
N ASP A 228 3.78 8.26 -15.31
CA ASP A 228 4.43 7.03 -15.79
C ASP A 228 3.80 5.76 -15.19
N HIS A 229 2.71 5.88 -14.42
CA HIS A 229 2.01 4.71 -13.88
C HIS A 229 1.16 4.03 -14.95
N SER A 230 1.04 2.70 -14.84
CA SER A 230 0.22 1.92 -15.76
C SER A 230 -1.26 2.30 -15.65
N LYS A 231 -1.92 2.35 -16.80
CA LYS A 231 -3.39 2.49 -16.90
C LYS A 231 -4.11 1.14 -16.96
N ILE A 232 -3.33 0.06 -17.00
CA ILE A 232 -3.78 -1.34 -17.00
C ILE A 232 -3.45 -1.92 -15.63
N ARG A 233 -4.41 -2.61 -15.02
CA ARG A 233 -4.18 -3.29 -13.75
C ARG A 233 -3.11 -4.37 -13.90
N VAL A 234 -2.10 -4.35 -13.03
CA VAL A 234 -1.03 -5.35 -13.01
C VAL A 234 -0.81 -5.87 -11.59
N ASN A 235 -0.21 -7.06 -11.47
CA ASN A 235 0.14 -7.71 -10.21
C ASN A 235 1.21 -8.79 -10.46
N ILE A 236 1.62 -9.52 -9.43
CA ILE A 236 2.68 -10.53 -9.55
C ILE A 236 2.37 -11.65 -10.55
N TYR A 237 1.09 -11.88 -10.86
CA TYR A 237 0.64 -12.91 -11.80
C TYR A 237 0.44 -12.39 -13.22
N SER A 238 0.67 -11.09 -13.45
CA SER A 238 0.56 -10.50 -14.78
C SER A 238 1.62 -11.08 -15.71
N GLY A 239 1.15 -11.73 -16.77
CA GLY A 239 2.01 -12.29 -17.81
C GLY A 239 2.53 -11.23 -18.77
N LYS A 240 3.53 -11.61 -19.56
CA LYS A 240 4.20 -10.76 -20.57
C LYS A 240 3.25 -9.92 -21.43
N ALA A 241 2.15 -10.49 -21.93
CA ALA A 241 1.20 -9.77 -22.78
C ALA A 241 0.54 -8.58 -22.04
N VAL A 242 0.17 -8.76 -20.78
CA VAL A 242 -0.42 -7.70 -19.95
C VAL A 242 0.63 -6.65 -19.62
N LEU A 243 1.85 -7.07 -19.27
CA LEU A 243 2.96 -6.18 -18.95
C LEU A 243 3.37 -5.32 -20.17
N LEU A 244 3.31 -5.86 -21.39
CA LEU A 244 3.53 -5.11 -22.63
C LEU A 244 2.47 -4.04 -22.86
N MET A 245 1.20 -4.30 -22.50
CA MET A 245 0.14 -3.31 -22.58
C MET A 245 0.27 -2.24 -21.50
N ALA A 246 0.66 -2.63 -20.28
CA ALA A 246 0.86 -1.75 -19.14
C ALA A 246 2.09 -0.83 -19.32
N TYR A 247 3.17 -1.38 -19.88
CA TYR A 247 4.47 -0.74 -19.99
C TYR A 247 5.07 -0.88 -21.41
N PRO A 248 4.43 -0.32 -22.44
CA PRO A 248 4.89 -0.44 -23.83
C PRO A 248 6.30 0.12 -24.04
N GLN A 249 6.71 1.12 -23.24
CA GLN A 249 8.07 1.67 -23.24
C GLN A 249 9.15 0.66 -22.82
N LEU A 250 8.76 -0.45 -22.19
CA LEU A 250 9.66 -1.53 -21.75
C LEU A 250 9.61 -2.75 -22.69
N ALA A 251 8.98 -2.64 -23.86
CA ALA A 251 8.78 -3.78 -24.76
C ALA A 251 10.07 -4.51 -25.16
N SER A 252 11.18 -3.78 -25.33
CA SER A 252 12.49 -4.39 -25.62
C SER A 252 12.99 -5.29 -24.49
N GLN A 253 12.66 -4.98 -23.23
CA GLN A 253 13.08 -5.73 -22.05
C GLN A 253 12.28 -7.02 -21.90
N PHE A 254 11.01 -7.01 -22.34
CA PHE A 254 10.15 -8.19 -22.33
C PHE A 254 10.36 -9.11 -23.54
N SER A 255 11.10 -8.68 -24.56
CA SER A 255 11.27 -9.42 -25.82
C SER A 255 11.87 -10.83 -25.64
N GLY A 256 12.78 -10.99 -24.66
CA GLY A 256 13.41 -12.26 -24.32
C GLY A 256 12.63 -13.13 -23.33
N TRP A 257 11.49 -12.66 -22.83
CA TRP A 257 10.70 -13.41 -21.84
C TRP A 257 9.81 -14.45 -22.53
N ALA A 258 9.68 -15.62 -21.91
CA ALA A 258 8.68 -16.60 -22.32
C ALA A 258 7.27 -16.03 -22.10
N ASP A 259 6.31 -16.42 -22.93
CA ASP A 259 4.93 -15.90 -22.81
C ASP A 259 4.23 -16.39 -21.52
N SER A 260 4.70 -17.50 -20.94
CA SER A 260 4.26 -18.02 -19.65
C SER A 260 4.85 -17.29 -18.44
N TRP A 261 5.82 -16.39 -18.67
CA TRP A 261 6.56 -15.73 -17.61
C TRP A 261 5.74 -14.62 -16.96
N THR A 262 5.81 -14.55 -15.63
CA THR A 262 5.07 -13.61 -14.77
C THR A 262 6.03 -12.78 -13.94
N MET A 263 5.60 -11.61 -13.46
CA MET A 263 6.47 -10.75 -12.65
C MET A 263 7.00 -11.43 -11.37
N LYS A 264 6.27 -12.43 -10.84
CA LYS A 264 6.73 -13.27 -9.73
C LYS A 264 8.06 -13.99 -10.02
N GLU A 265 8.33 -14.30 -11.28
CA GLU A 265 9.55 -15.00 -11.71
C GLU A 265 10.70 -14.02 -11.96
N ALA A 266 10.49 -12.73 -11.73
CA ALA A 266 11.53 -11.74 -11.88
C ALA A 266 12.69 -11.97 -10.91
N PRO A 267 13.94 -11.94 -11.40
CA PRO A 267 15.10 -11.88 -10.53
C PRO A 267 15.05 -10.60 -9.67
N ASN A 268 15.60 -10.64 -8.46
CA ASN A 268 15.75 -9.48 -7.57
C ASN A 268 14.44 -8.76 -7.18
N VAL A 269 13.30 -9.46 -7.15
CA VAL A 269 12.06 -8.92 -6.58
C VAL A 269 11.74 -9.53 -5.22
N VAL A 270 11.16 -8.72 -4.35
CA VAL A 270 10.56 -9.13 -3.09
C VAL A 270 9.05 -9.00 -3.25
N TYR A 271 8.35 -10.11 -3.04
CA TYR A 271 6.89 -10.19 -3.07
C TYR A 271 6.39 -11.06 -1.92
N LYS A 272 5.15 -10.85 -1.50
CA LYS A 272 4.52 -11.73 -0.51
C LYS A 272 4.28 -13.11 -1.10
N ARG A 273 4.94 -14.12 -0.53
CA ARG A 273 4.63 -15.51 -0.86
C ARG A 273 3.29 -15.88 -0.22
N GLN A 274 2.28 -16.09 -1.06
CA GLN A 274 1.03 -16.68 -0.60
C GLN A 274 1.30 -18.13 -0.15
N PRO A 275 0.83 -18.57 1.03
CA PRO A 275 0.95 -19.96 1.43
C PRO A 275 0.28 -20.83 0.36
N MET A 276 0.99 -21.88 -0.10
CA MET A 276 0.38 -22.82 -1.03
C MET A 276 -0.77 -23.52 -0.30
N VAL A 277 -2.00 -23.22 -0.71
CA VAL A 277 -3.15 -24.04 -0.34
C VAL A 277 -2.97 -25.34 -1.11
N VAL A 278 -2.44 -26.36 -0.44
CA VAL A 278 -2.46 -27.73 -0.96
C VAL A 278 -3.93 -28.13 -1.02
N GLN A 279 -4.47 -28.20 -2.24
CA GLN A 279 -5.79 -28.77 -2.51
C GLN A 279 -5.72 -30.29 -2.45
#